data_AF-A0A535Q1K2-F1
#
_entry.id   AF-A0A535Q1K2-F1
#
_cell.length_a   1.000
_cell.length_b   1.000
_cell.length_c   1.000
_cell.angle_alpha   90.00
_cell.angle_beta   90.00
_cell.angle_gamma   90.00
#
_symmetry.space_group_name_H-M   'P 1'
#
loop_
_entity.id
_entity.type
_entity.pdbx_description
1 polymer ?
#
loop_
_entity_poly.entity_id
_entity_poly.type
_entity_poly.pdbx_seq_one_letter_code
_entity_poly.pdbx_strand_id
1 'polypeptide(L)'
;MGKRGRRFTRLRAIARLAMLVSCAGIAVAVPAAAFPTLAVDPPPPVLNPPLVGFSFSPMAVTDGLPADDALARLLQALQPDIVRLPVYWESVAPSATTFDYREVDRLIQTINTH
;
A
#
# COMPACT_ATOMS: atom_id res chain seq x y z
N MET A 1 -29.05 64.46 15.03
CA MET A 1 -30.34 63.76 15.23
C MET A 1 -30.67 62.97 13.97
N GLY A 2 -30.90 61.65 14.04
CA GLY A 2 -31.59 60.90 12.97
C GLY A 2 -30.80 59.89 12.12
N LYS A 3 -30.51 58.73 12.71
CA LYS A 3 -30.32 57.38 12.13
C LYS A 3 -30.55 57.21 10.60
N ARG A 4 -29.61 56.58 9.89
CA ARG A 4 -29.91 55.71 8.72
C ARG A 4 -28.73 54.82 8.24
N GLY A 5 -28.07 54.10 9.17
CA GLY A 5 -27.04 53.10 8.84
C GLY A 5 -27.41 51.73 9.38
N ARG A 6 -28.26 50.96 8.68
CA ARG A 6 -28.59 49.57 9.06
C ARG A 6 -29.41 48.85 7.98
N ARG A 7 -28.93 48.82 6.71
CA ARG A 7 -29.60 48.04 5.64
C ARG A 7 -28.70 47.16 4.78
N PHE A 8 -27.38 47.14 5.00
CA PHE A 8 -26.45 46.38 4.14
C PHE A 8 -25.91 45.07 4.74
N THR A 9 -26.11 44.81 6.03
CA THR A 9 -25.47 43.66 6.70
C THR A 9 -26.30 42.36 6.63
N ARG A 10 -27.61 42.43 6.33
CA ARG A 10 -28.47 41.22 6.31
C ARG A 10 -28.43 40.45 4.98
N LEU A 11 -28.03 41.07 3.87
CA LEU A 11 -27.99 40.38 2.56
C LEU A 11 -26.81 39.40 2.41
N ARG A 12 -25.67 39.65 3.08
CA ARG A 12 -24.48 38.80 2.93
C ARG A 12 -24.55 37.47 3.70
N ALA A 13 -25.41 37.38 4.72
CA ALA A 13 -25.56 36.17 5.52
C ALA A 13 -26.46 35.11 4.83
N ILE A 14 -27.49 35.54 4.11
CA ILE A 14 -28.41 34.63 3.40
C ILE A 14 -27.70 33.95 2.21
N ALA A 15 -26.83 34.68 1.52
CA ALA A 15 -26.07 34.15 0.38
C ALA A 15 -25.09 33.02 0.76
N ARG A 16 -24.58 33.00 2.00
CA ARG A 16 -23.66 31.94 2.46
C ARG A 16 -24.38 30.70 2.97
N LEU A 17 -25.65 30.80 3.35
CA LEU A 17 -26.44 29.64 3.79
C LEU A 17 -27.00 28.83 2.59
N ALA A 18 -27.28 29.49 1.46
CA ALA A 18 -27.81 28.84 0.26
C ALA A 18 -26.76 28.02 -0.51
N MET A 19 -25.46 28.32 -0.36
CA MET A 19 -24.39 27.62 -1.09
C MET A 19 -23.97 26.28 -0.46
N LEU A 20 -24.43 25.96 0.75
CA LEU A 20 -24.05 24.74 1.48
C LEU A 20 -25.05 23.59 1.41
N VAL A 21 -26.24 23.79 0.81
CA VAL A 21 -27.31 22.76 0.80
C VAL A 21 -27.45 22.03 -0.55
N SER A 22 -26.78 22.47 -1.62
CA SER A 22 -27.03 21.92 -2.97
C SER A 22 -26.21 20.67 -3.35
N CYS A 23 -25.35 20.13 -2.47
CA CYS A 23 -24.56 18.91 -2.77
C CYS A 23 -25.24 17.60 -2.34
N ALA A 24 -26.40 17.64 -1.69
CA ALA A 24 -27.09 16.44 -1.22
C ALA A 24 -28.34 16.18 -2.07
N GLY A 25 -28.22 15.36 -3.12
CA GLY A 25 -29.42 14.77 -3.71
C GLY A 25 -29.35 14.39 -5.18
N ILE A 26 -28.39 13.55 -5.59
CA ILE A 26 -28.63 12.62 -6.69
C ILE A 26 -28.10 11.25 -6.26
N ALA A 27 -28.89 10.54 -5.45
CA ALA A 27 -28.73 9.11 -5.29
C ALA A 27 -29.40 8.45 -6.50
N VAL A 28 -28.62 8.09 -7.51
CA VAL A 28 -29.12 7.25 -8.61
C VAL A 28 -29.41 5.88 -8.01
N ALA A 29 -30.70 5.53 -7.89
CA ALA A 29 -31.12 4.18 -7.57
C ALA A 29 -30.77 3.28 -8.77
N VAL A 30 -29.60 2.66 -8.74
CA VAL A 30 -29.20 1.68 -9.75
C VAL A 30 -29.94 0.37 -9.43
N PRO A 31 -30.83 -0.12 -10.31
CA PRO A 31 -31.51 -1.39 -10.09
C PRO A 31 -30.48 -2.52 -10.02
N ALA A 32 -30.62 -3.44 -9.07
CA ALA A 32 -29.70 -4.56 -8.87
C ALA A 32 -29.50 -5.44 -10.13
N ALA A 33 -30.46 -5.42 -11.06
CA ALA A 33 -30.39 -6.09 -12.35
C ALA A 33 -29.42 -5.44 -13.36
N ALA A 34 -28.93 -4.22 -13.08
CA ALA A 34 -27.93 -3.54 -13.92
C ALA A 34 -26.49 -4.03 -13.65
N PHE A 35 -26.28 -4.84 -12.61
CA PHE A 35 -24.99 -5.49 -12.37
C PHE A 35 -24.99 -6.83 -13.12
N PRO A 36 -24.14 -6.98 -14.15
CA PRO A 36 -23.95 -8.29 -14.75
C PRO A 36 -23.43 -9.23 -13.66
N THR A 37 -24.19 -10.28 -13.35
CA THR A 37 -23.65 -11.42 -12.62
C THR A 37 -22.58 -12.03 -13.50
N LEU A 38 -21.32 -11.73 -13.22
CA LEU A 38 -20.20 -12.46 -13.79
C LEU A 38 -20.43 -13.93 -13.44
N ALA A 39 -20.79 -14.74 -14.43
CA ALA A 39 -20.70 -16.17 -14.30
C ALA A 39 -19.25 -16.47 -13.88
N VAL A 40 -19.08 -16.98 -12.67
CA VAL A 40 -17.76 -17.36 -12.16
C VAL A 40 -17.35 -18.58 -12.97
N ASP A 41 -16.47 -18.37 -13.94
CA ASP A 41 -15.79 -19.44 -14.64
C ASP A 41 -15.13 -20.34 -13.57
N PRO A 42 -15.34 -21.67 -13.58
CA PRO A 42 -14.69 -22.55 -12.62
C PRO A 42 -13.18 -22.28 -12.63
N PRO A 43 -12.54 -22.18 -11.45
CA PRO A 43 -11.11 -21.89 -11.38
C PRO A 43 -10.35 -22.96 -12.19
N PRO A 44 -9.38 -22.56 -13.03
CA PRO A 44 -8.60 -23.51 -13.80
C PRO A 44 -7.93 -24.51 -12.86
N PRO A 45 -7.75 -25.78 -13.30
CA PRO A 45 -7.10 -26.79 -12.48
C PRO A 45 -5.73 -26.28 -12.04
N VAL A 46 -5.43 -26.43 -10.74
CA VAL A 46 -4.18 -25.98 -10.16
C VAL A 46 -3.06 -26.88 -10.71
N LEU A 47 -2.38 -26.41 -11.76
CA LEU A 47 -1.39 -27.22 -12.49
C LEU A 47 -0.06 -27.39 -11.74
N ASN A 48 0.20 -26.57 -10.71
CA ASN A 48 1.45 -26.61 -9.95
C ASN A 48 1.16 -26.72 -8.44
N PRO A 49 1.96 -27.49 -7.67
CA PRO A 49 1.87 -27.47 -6.21
C PRO A 49 2.02 -26.04 -5.69
N PRO A 50 1.32 -25.68 -4.59
CA PRO A 50 1.42 -24.33 -4.02
C PRO A 50 2.85 -24.10 -3.55
N LEU A 51 3.51 -23.07 -4.11
CA LEU A 51 4.86 -22.68 -3.71
C LEU A 51 4.85 -22.22 -2.25
N VAL A 52 5.69 -22.84 -1.42
CA VAL A 52 5.82 -22.49 -0.01
C VAL A 52 7.02 -21.57 0.17
N GLY A 53 6.85 -20.53 0.97
CA GLY A 53 7.89 -19.55 1.17
C GLY A 53 7.69 -18.67 2.38
N PHE A 54 8.65 -17.78 2.60
CA PHE A 54 8.61 -16.80 3.68
C PHE A 54 9.08 -15.43 3.21
N SER A 55 8.80 -14.42 4.06
CA SER A 55 9.34 -13.08 3.88
C SER A 55 10.44 -12.86 4.91
N PHE A 56 11.61 -12.42 4.46
CA PHE A 56 12.76 -12.15 5.31
C PHE A 56 12.99 -10.65 5.39
N SER A 57 12.87 -10.08 6.59
CA SER A 57 13.19 -8.66 6.82
C SER A 57 14.55 -8.55 7.51
N PRO A 58 15.54 -7.88 6.87
CA PRO A 58 16.82 -7.58 7.51
C PRO A 58 16.67 -6.75 8.79
N MET A 59 15.64 -5.89 8.85
CA MET A 59 15.34 -5.05 10.01
C MET A 59 14.81 -5.84 11.22
N ALA A 60 14.38 -7.09 11.02
CA ALA A 60 13.92 -7.97 12.10
C ALA A 60 15.06 -8.80 12.73
N VAL A 61 16.27 -8.72 12.18
CA VAL A 61 17.43 -9.46 12.70
C VAL A 61 17.96 -8.77 13.95
N THR A 62 18.17 -9.55 15.01
CA THR A 62 18.71 -9.05 16.29
C THR A 62 20.10 -8.46 16.13
N ASP A 63 20.40 -7.43 16.91
CA ASP A 63 21.72 -6.78 16.96
C ASP A 63 22.86 -7.81 17.13
N GLY A 64 23.82 -7.77 16.19
CA GLY A 64 25.05 -8.58 16.22
C GLY A 64 25.09 -9.79 15.29
N LEU A 65 24.00 -10.17 14.62
CA LEU A 65 24.01 -11.19 13.57
C LEU A 65 23.90 -10.54 12.18
N PRO A 66 24.81 -10.80 11.24
CA PRO A 66 24.65 -10.35 9.86
C PRO A 66 23.36 -10.91 9.24
N ALA A 67 22.63 -10.07 8.50
CA ALA A 67 21.33 -10.46 7.93
C ALA A 67 21.46 -11.59 6.90
N ASP A 68 22.55 -11.63 6.13
CA ASP A 68 22.91 -12.69 5.21
C ASP A 68 23.16 -14.03 5.91
N ASP A 69 23.84 -14.02 7.06
CA ASP A 69 24.03 -15.23 7.88
C ASP A 69 22.69 -15.75 8.43
N ALA A 70 21.84 -14.85 8.91
CA ALA A 70 20.51 -15.20 9.41
C ALA A 70 19.63 -15.81 8.30
N LEU A 71 19.67 -15.22 7.11
CA LEU A 71 18.97 -15.72 5.93
C LEU A 71 19.49 -17.09 5.50
N ALA A 72 20.82 -17.29 5.44
CA ALA A 72 21.42 -18.57 5.09
C ALA A 72 20.94 -19.70 6.01
N ARG A 73 20.86 -19.44 7.32
CA ARG A 73 20.34 -20.42 8.30
C ARG A 73 18.88 -20.79 8.03
N LEU A 74 18.03 -19.82 7.67
CA LEU A 74 16.63 -20.09 7.35
C LEU A 74 16.47 -20.86 6.04
N LEU A 75 17.26 -20.50 5.01
CA LEU A 75 17.27 -21.22 3.73
C LEU A 75 17.65 -22.69 3.92
N GLN A 76 18.71 -22.96 4.69
CA GLN A 76 19.17 -24.32 4.98
C GLN A 76 18.13 -25.13 5.77
N ALA A 77 17.46 -24.51 6.73
CA ALA A 77 16.50 -25.19 7.60
C ALA A 77 15.14 -25.44 6.92
N LEU A 78 14.67 -24.50 6.10
CA LEU A 78 13.31 -24.52 5.57
C LEU A 78 13.22 -24.96 4.10
N GLN A 79 14.30 -24.84 3.32
CA GLN A 79 14.33 -25.14 1.87
C GLN A 79 13.10 -24.61 1.13
N PRO A 80 12.83 -23.28 1.19
CA PRO A 80 11.63 -22.70 0.60
C PRO A 80 11.68 -22.72 -0.93
N ASP A 81 10.52 -22.75 -1.58
CA ASP A 81 10.42 -22.53 -3.03
C ASP A 81 10.57 -21.05 -3.41
N ILE A 82 10.15 -20.15 -2.49
CA ILE A 82 10.15 -18.71 -2.72
C ILE A 82 10.55 -17.93 -1.47
N VAL A 83 11.39 -16.91 -1.66
CA VAL A 83 11.76 -15.96 -0.60
C VAL A 83 11.40 -14.55 -1.06
N ARG A 84 10.72 -13.80 -0.18
CA ARG A 84 10.41 -12.40 -0.41
C ARG A 84 11.35 -11.53 0.41
N LEU A 85 12.06 -10.63 -0.25
CA LEU A 85 12.93 -9.64 0.37
C LEU A 85 12.29 -8.25 0.26
N PRO A 86 11.72 -7.70 1.34
CA PRO A 86 11.31 -6.31 1.37
C PRO A 86 12.54 -5.41 1.19
N VAL A 87 12.45 -4.44 0.28
CA VAL A 87 13.48 -3.43 0.06
C VAL A 87 13.00 -2.13 0.70
N TYR A 88 13.80 -1.61 1.62
CA TYR A 88 13.52 -0.38 2.33
C TYR A 88 14.12 0.80 1.56
N TRP A 89 13.32 1.82 1.26
CA TRP A 89 13.77 2.92 0.41
C TRP A 89 14.89 3.71 1.07
N GLU A 90 14.79 3.92 2.37
CA GLU A 90 15.77 4.58 3.21
C GLU A 90 17.14 3.87 3.25
N SER A 91 17.19 2.55 3.02
CA SER A 91 18.46 1.82 2.96
C SER A 91 19.09 1.89 1.57
N VAL A 92 18.28 1.77 0.51
CA VAL A 92 18.81 1.79 -0.87
C VAL A 92 19.01 3.19 -1.44
N ALA A 93 18.35 4.20 -0.90
CA ALA A 93 18.45 5.59 -1.33
C ALA A 93 18.68 6.52 -0.13
N PRO A 94 19.85 6.44 0.53
CA PRO A 94 20.14 7.23 1.75
C PRO A 94 20.22 8.74 1.46
N SER A 95 20.37 9.13 0.20
CA SER A 95 20.30 10.52 -0.25
C SER A 95 19.63 10.62 -1.61
N ALA A 96 19.15 11.81 -1.98
CA ALA A 96 18.40 12.04 -3.21
C ALA A 96 19.16 11.71 -4.52
N THR A 97 20.50 11.62 -4.47
CA THR A 97 21.35 11.43 -5.65
C THR A 97 22.19 10.15 -5.59
N THR A 98 22.05 9.35 -4.54
CA THR A 98 22.90 8.17 -4.32
C THR A 98 22.04 6.95 -4.04
N PHE A 99 22.32 5.87 -4.76
CA PHE A 99 21.76 4.56 -4.49
C PHE A 99 22.83 3.61 -3.95
N ASP A 100 22.47 2.78 -2.98
CA ASP A 100 23.32 1.75 -2.39
C ASP A 100 22.57 0.43 -2.28
N TYR A 101 22.85 -0.51 -3.20
CA TYR A 101 22.21 -1.81 -3.23
C TYR A 101 23.04 -2.92 -2.58
N ARG A 102 24.20 -2.62 -1.99
CA ARG A 102 25.18 -3.63 -1.53
C ARG A 102 24.62 -4.61 -0.51
N GLU A 103 23.67 -4.19 0.32
CA GLU A 103 23.00 -5.09 1.27
C GLU A 103 22.02 -6.02 0.54
N VAL A 104 21.19 -5.47 -0.36
CA VAL A 104 20.24 -6.23 -1.17
C VAL A 104 20.97 -7.26 -2.04
N ASP A 105 22.06 -6.85 -2.68
CA ASP A 105 22.89 -7.72 -3.52
C ASP A 105 23.48 -8.90 -2.72
N ARG A 106 23.94 -8.64 -1.48
CA ARG A 106 24.43 -9.70 -0.59
C ARG A 106 23.33 -10.70 -0.24
N LEU A 107 22.12 -10.23 0.08
CA LEU A 107 20.99 -11.12 0.37
C LEU A 107 20.58 -11.97 -0.84
N ILE A 108 20.54 -11.36 -2.03
CA ILE A 108 20.27 -12.08 -3.29
C ILE A 108 21.35 -13.12 -3.56
N GLN A 109 22.62 -12.77 -3.35
CA GLN A 109 23.73 -13.70 -3.51
C GLN A 109 23.60 -14.90 -2.55
N THR A 110 23.20 -14.66 -1.30
CA THR A 110 22.93 -15.73 -0.34
C THR A 110 21.81 -16.65 -0.81
N ILE A 111 20.70 -16.10 -1.34
CA ILE A 111 19.62 -16.90 -1.92
C ILE A 111 20.12 -17.74 -3.08
N ASN A 112 20.85 -17.16 -4.04
CA ASN A 112 21.35 -17.87 -5.23
C ASN A 112 22.36 -18.99 -4.91
N THR A 113 22.95 -18.99 -3.72
CA THR A 113 23.91 -20.01 -3.28
C THR A 113 23.21 -21.25 -2.71
N HIS A 114 21.94 -21.15 -2.32
CA HIS A 114 21.16 -22.22 -1.70
C HIS A 114 20.10 -22.75 -2.67
#